data_AF-A0A1V5GKV0-F1
#
_entry.id   AF-A0A1V5GKV0-F1
#
_cell.length_a   1.000
_cell.length_b   1.000
_cell.length_c   1.000
_cell.angle_alpha   90.00
_cell.angle_beta   90.00
_cell.angle_gamma   90.00
#
_symmetry.space_group_name_H-M   'P 1'
#
loop_
_entity.id
_entity.type
_entity.pdbx_description
1 polymer ?
#
loop_
_entity_poly.entity_id
_entity_poly.type
_entity_poly.pdbx_seq_one_letter_code
_entity_poly.pdbx_strand_id
1 'polypeptide(L)'
;MAFDNKIKFPLWIYPQTKEDVKNHYKYDNCKSQSEFIEKAISFYIGYLDEERSVSYISPMITETVKATIKGTEQRLSRLIFKVAVELGKISNILAAVNDIDDETIRQLQAMCVNEVRKINGIISYEDAFEIQRK
;
A
#
# COMPACT_ATOMS: atom_id res chain seq x y z
N MET A 1 -18.90 17.35 35.82
CA MET A 1 -17.42 17.33 35.91
C MET A 1 -16.86 17.04 34.53
N ALA A 2 -16.12 17.98 33.92
CA ALA A 2 -15.26 17.72 32.75
C ALA A 2 -14.34 18.92 32.42
N PHE A 3 -13.83 19.64 33.43
CA PHE A 3 -12.80 20.66 33.26
C PHE A 3 -11.60 20.45 34.18
N ASP A 4 -11.55 19.34 34.93
CA ASP A 4 -10.70 19.21 36.12
C ASP A 4 -9.19 19.32 35.88
N ASN A 5 -8.70 19.37 34.63
CA ASN A 5 -7.26 19.51 34.31
C ASN A 5 -6.91 20.49 33.16
N LYS A 6 -7.80 21.40 32.73
CA LYS A 6 -7.44 22.37 31.64
C LYS A 6 -6.78 23.63 32.19
N ILE A 7 -5.58 23.94 31.73
CA ILE A 7 -4.83 25.16 32.10
C ILE A 7 -5.20 26.31 31.15
N LYS A 8 -5.58 27.46 31.71
CA LYS A 8 -5.74 28.69 30.92
C LYS A 8 -4.39 29.36 30.73
N PHE A 9 -4.06 29.71 29.49
CA PHE A 9 -2.87 30.47 29.15
C PHE A 9 -3.23 31.59 28.15
N PRO A 10 -2.55 32.75 28.21
CA PRO A 10 -2.72 33.80 27.21
C PRO A 10 -2.03 33.40 25.89
N LEU A 11 -2.73 33.58 24.77
CA LEU A 11 -2.25 33.25 23.42
C LEU A 11 -2.39 34.48 22.51
N TRP A 12 -1.30 34.84 21.83
CA TRP A 12 -1.31 35.82 20.75
C TRP A 12 -1.46 35.09 19.41
N ILE A 13 -2.50 35.43 18.65
CA ILE A 13 -2.75 34.94 17.29
C ILE A 13 -3.20 36.11 16.43
N TYR A 14 -2.93 36.03 15.13
CA TYR A 14 -3.40 37.05 14.18
C TYR A 14 -4.92 37.12 14.14
N PRO A 15 -5.51 38.33 13.93
CA PRO A 15 -6.97 38.49 13.83
C PRO A 15 -7.62 37.57 12.80
N GLN A 16 -6.95 37.37 11.66
CA GLN A 16 -7.43 36.47 10.61
C GLN A 16 -7.55 35.03 11.12
N THR A 17 -6.49 34.50 11.72
CA THR A 17 -6.47 33.14 12.30
C THR A 17 -7.55 32.97 13.36
N LYS A 18 -7.82 34.01 14.15
CA LYS A 18 -8.89 33.98 15.16
C LYS A 18 -10.28 33.88 14.50
N GLU A 19 -10.51 34.60 13.41
CA GLU A 19 -11.78 34.51 12.67
C GLU A 19 -11.92 33.14 11.98
N ASP A 20 -10.84 32.61 11.42
CA ASP A 20 -10.82 31.26 10.85
C ASP A 20 -11.19 30.21 11.90
N VAL A 21 -10.59 30.25 13.10
CA VAL A 21 -10.96 29.36 14.21
C VAL A 21 -12.45 29.48 14.55
N LYS A 22 -12.97 30.71 14.64
CA LYS A 22 -14.39 30.97 14.97
C LYS A 22 -15.36 30.46 13.91
N ASN A 23 -14.96 30.48 12.64
CA ASN A 23 -15.76 29.95 11.54
C ASN A 23 -15.69 28.43 11.47
N HIS A 24 -14.47 27.88 11.49
CA HIS A 24 -14.23 26.46 11.27
C HIS A 24 -14.60 25.57 12.46
N TYR A 25 -14.50 26.03 13.72
CA TYR A 25 -14.86 25.19 14.86
C TYR A 25 -16.33 24.75 14.86
N LYS A 26 -17.21 25.52 14.20
CA LYS A 26 -18.65 25.22 14.08
C LYS A 26 -18.95 24.17 13.02
N TYR A 27 -18.08 24.05 12.01
CA TYR A 27 -18.20 23.06 10.95
C TYR A 27 -17.49 21.75 11.31
N ASP A 28 -16.58 21.79 12.27
CA ASP A 28 -16.00 20.61 12.89
C ASP A 28 -16.89 20.07 14.03
N ASN A 29 -16.73 18.80 14.40
CA ASN A 29 -17.37 18.20 15.57
C ASN A 29 -16.65 18.64 16.88
N CYS A 30 -16.48 19.95 17.06
CA CYS A 30 -15.90 20.57 18.24
C CYS A 30 -16.98 21.27 19.07
N LYS A 31 -16.92 21.13 20.39
CA LYS A 31 -17.82 21.80 21.33
C LYS A 31 -17.40 23.24 21.63
N SER A 32 -16.17 23.63 21.29
CA SER A 32 -15.64 24.98 21.55
C SER A 32 -14.46 25.33 20.63
N GLN A 33 -14.17 26.62 20.51
CA GLN A 33 -12.95 27.11 19.84
C GLN A 33 -11.68 26.57 20.50
N SER A 34 -11.70 26.39 21.83
CA SER A 34 -10.56 25.82 22.57
C SER A 34 -10.30 24.37 22.19
N GLU A 35 -11.35 23.56 21.99
CA GLU A 35 -11.20 22.17 21.51
C GLU A 35 -10.65 22.13 20.08
N PHE A 36 -11.09 23.04 19.22
CA PHE A 36 -10.58 23.15 17.86
C PHE A 36 -9.09 23.51 17.83
N ILE A 37 -8.68 24.51 18.63
CA ILE A 37 -7.28 24.91 18.77
C ILE A 37 -6.45 23.75 19.34
N GLU A 38 -6.96 23.02 20.34
CA GLU A 38 -6.29 21.87 20.95
C GLU A 38 -6.06 20.72 19.96
N LYS A 39 -7.06 20.42 19.10
CA LYS A 39 -6.92 19.44 18.01
C LYS A 39 -5.90 19.90 16.97
N ALA A 40 -5.91 21.18 16.59
CA ALA A 40 -4.95 21.73 15.64
C ALA A 40 -3.50 21.69 16.16
N ILE A 41 -3.30 22.00 17.45
CA ILE A 41 -1.99 21.88 18.11
C ILE A 41 -1.55 20.42 18.15
N SER A 42 -2.43 19.50 18.57
CA SER A 42 -2.13 18.06 18.59
C SER A 42 -1.75 17.52 17.22
N PHE A 43 -2.47 17.96 16.17
CA PHE A 43 -2.16 17.64 14.77
C PHE A 43 -0.75 18.11 14.39
N TYR A 44 -0.40 19.36 14.70
CA TYR A 44 0.89 19.92 14.34
C TYR A 44 2.05 19.31 15.13
N ILE A 45 1.83 18.99 16.41
CA ILE A 45 2.79 18.20 17.21
C ILE A 45 3.00 16.83 16.57
N GLY A 46 1.91 16.13 16.18
CA GLY A 46 2.01 14.86 15.47
C GLY A 46 2.79 14.96 14.16
N TYR A 47 2.59 16.04 13.38
CA TYR A 47 3.37 16.33 12.17
C TYR A 47 4.86 16.58 12.47
N LEU A 48 5.19 17.32 13.55
CA LEU A 48 6.57 17.58 13.95
C LEU A 48 7.27 16.32 14.49
N ASP A 49 6.56 15.52 15.28
CA ASP A 49 7.06 14.23 15.77
C ASP A 49 7.28 13.24 14.61
N GLU A 50 6.61 13.43 13.47
CA GLU A 50 6.79 12.66 12.25
C GLU A 50 8.13 12.91 11.54
N GLU A 51 8.86 14.00 11.83
CA GLU A 51 10.29 14.10 11.47
C GLU A 51 11.13 12.99 12.16
N ARG A 52 10.56 12.24 13.11
CA ARG A 52 11.20 11.10 13.79
C ARG A 52 10.52 9.74 13.58
N SER A 53 9.27 9.64 13.11
CA SER A 53 8.66 8.36 12.73
C SER A 53 7.38 8.52 11.90
N VAL A 54 7.36 7.93 10.70
CA VAL A 54 6.25 7.87 9.73
C VAL A 54 4.94 7.39 10.38
N SER A 55 3.94 8.28 10.56
CA SER A 55 2.50 7.98 10.72
C SER A 55 1.65 9.22 11.14
N TYR A 56 1.48 10.19 10.26
CA TYR A 56 0.36 11.13 10.26
C TYR A 56 -0.14 11.38 8.82
N ILE A 57 -0.22 10.32 8.04
CA ILE A 57 -1.22 10.23 6.98
C ILE A 57 -2.55 9.97 7.71
N SER A 58 -3.43 10.98 7.77
CA SER A 58 -4.77 10.93 8.41
C SER A 58 -5.33 9.51 8.40
N PRO A 59 -5.74 8.93 9.55
CA PRO A 59 -6.19 7.53 9.62
C PRO A 59 -7.17 7.14 8.51
N MET A 60 -8.02 8.09 8.07
CA MET A 60 -8.92 7.93 6.93
C MET A 60 -8.21 7.76 5.57
N ILE A 61 -7.15 8.53 5.31
CA ILE A 61 -6.33 8.39 4.10
C ILE A 61 -5.59 7.05 4.16
N THR A 62 -5.02 6.68 5.31
CA THR A 62 -4.34 5.40 5.49
C THR A 62 -5.30 4.22 5.29
N GLU A 63 -6.52 4.29 5.83
CA GLU A 63 -7.54 3.26 5.68
C GLU A 63 -8.02 3.14 4.23
N THR A 64 -8.25 4.27 3.56
CA THR A 64 -8.63 4.30 2.14
C THR A 64 -7.54 3.67 1.27
N VAL A 65 -6.27 4.05 1.49
CA VAL A 65 -5.12 3.48 0.78
C VAL A 65 -5.02 1.97 1.04
N LYS A 66 -5.15 1.52 2.29
CA LYS A 66 -5.16 0.09 2.63
C LYS A 66 -6.30 -0.65 1.95
N ALA A 67 -7.50 -0.07 1.90
CA ALA A 67 -8.66 -0.66 1.23
C ALA A 67 -8.43 -0.78 -0.28
N THR A 68 -7.86 0.25 -0.92
CA THR A 68 -7.51 0.22 -2.35
C THR A 68 -6.44 -0.82 -2.66
N ILE A 69 -5.39 -0.91 -1.83
CA ILE A 69 -4.35 -1.94 -1.96
C ILE A 69 -4.97 -3.33 -1.81
N LYS A 70 -5.77 -3.57 -0.77
CA LYS A 70 -6.44 -4.87 -0.55
C LYS A 70 -7.36 -5.25 -1.71
N GLY A 71 -8.14 -4.31 -2.23
CA GLY A 71 -8.98 -4.53 -3.41
C GLY A 71 -8.17 -4.91 -4.65
N THR A 72 -7.01 -4.28 -4.81
CA THR A 72 -6.06 -4.56 -5.90
C THR A 72 -5.42 -5.94 -5.74
N GLU A 73 -4.90 -6.27 -4.56
CA GLU A 73 -4.33 -7.59 -4.23
C GLU A 73 -5.33 -8.71 -4.51
N GLN A 74 -6.57 -8.57 -4.04
CA GLN A 74 -7.62 -9.57 -4.29
C GLN A 74 -7.93 -9.74 -5.79
N ARG A 75 -7.94 -8.63 -6.55
CA ARG A 75 -8.15 -8.67 -8.00
C ARG A 75 -6.98 -9.34 -8.70
N LEU A 76 -5.74 -8.99 -8.34
CA LEU A 76 -4.53 -9.61 -8.88
C LEU A 76 -4.49 -11.10 -8.59
N SER A 77 -4.76 -11.53 -7.35
CA SER A 77 -4.79 -12.96 -7.00
C SER A 77 -5.79 -13.76 -7.84
N ARG A 78 -6.99 -13.20 -8.09
CA ARG A 78 -7.98 -13.85 -8.96
C ARG A 78 -7.53 -13.92 -10.42
N LEU A 79 -6.89 -12.87 -10.93
CA LEU A 79 -6.37 -12.85 -12.30
C LEU A 79 -5.20 -13.82 -12.48
N ILE A 80 -4.24 -13.82 -11.54
CA ILE A 80 -3.10 -14.75 -11.51
C ILE A 80 -3.61 -16.19 -11.44
N PHE A 81 -4.62 -16.47 -10.63
CA PHE A 81 -5.23 -17.80 -10.59
C PHE A 81 -5.79 -18.23 -11.96
N LYS A 82 -6.54 -17.36 -12.64
CA LYS A 82 -7.07 -17.66 -13.98
C LYS A 82 -5.95 -17.91 -14.99
N VAL A 83 -4.89 -17.09 -14.97
CA VAL A 83 -3.71 -17.27 -15.83
C VAL A 83 -3.01 -18.59 -15.52
N ALA A 84 -2.83 -18.95 -14.24
CA ALA A 84 -2.23 -20.22 -13.83
C ALA A 84 -3.04 -21.43 -14.30
N VAL A 85 -4.38 -21.35 -14.27
CA VAL A 85 -5.26 -22.40 -14.78
C VAL A 85 -5.07 -22.57 -16.29
N GLU A 86 -5.07 -21.50 -17.08
CA GLU A 86 -4.83 -21.60 -18.54
C GLU A 86 -3.41 -22.09 -18.86
N LEU A 87 -2.39 -21.61 -18.12
CA LEU A 87 -1.01 -22.06 -18.27
C LEU A 87 -0.87 -23.56 -17.95
N GLY A 88 -1.56 -24.05 -16.92
CA GLY A 88 -1.62 -25.47 -16.58
C GLY A 88 -2.22 -26.31 -17.71
N LYS A 89 -3.32 -25.86 -18.33
CA LYS A 89 -3.92 -26.55 -19.49
C LYS A 89 -2.95 -26.62 -20.67
N ILE A 90 -2.34 -25.50 -21.03
CA ILE A 90 -1.37 -25.43 -22.15
C ILE A 90 -0.18 -26.35 -21.87
N SER A 91 0.35 -26.34 -20.64
CA SER A 91 1.49 -27.17 -20.25
C SER A 91 1.16 -28.66 -20.36
N ASN A 92 -0.02 -29.09 -19.89
CA ASN A 92 -0.45 -30.49 -20.02
C ASN A 92 -0.66 -30.91 -21.47
N ILE A 93 -1.28 -30.05 -22.29
CA ILE A 93 -1.44 -30.30 -23.73
C ILE A 93 -0.07 -30.43 -24.40
N LEU A 94 0.87 -29.54 -24.11
CA LEU A 94 2.20 -29.54 -24.71
C LEU A 94 3.01 -30.79 -24.30
N ALA A 95 2.95 -31.18 -23.03
CA ALA A 95 3.61 -32.39 -22.54
C ALA A 95 3.06 -33.64 -23.23
N ALA A 96 1.73 -33.73 -23.38
CA ALA A 96 1.09 -34.86 -24.06
C ALA A 96 1.40 -34.91 -25.58
N VAL A 97 1.45 -33.75 -26.24
CA VAL A 97 1.74 -33.67 -27.69
C VAL A 97 3.19 -34.01 -28.01
N ASN A 98 4.13 -33.65 -27.14
CA ASN A 98 5.57 -33.84 -27.37
C ASN A 98 6.16 -35.05 -26.61
N ASP A 99 5.31 -35.86 -25.97
CA ASP A 99 5.70 -37.03 -25.17
C ASP A 99 6.83 -36.71 -24.16
N ILE A 100 6.68 -35.56 -23.48
CA ILE A 100 7.70 -35.05 -22.54
C ILE A 100 7.60 -35.83 -21.23
N ASP A 101 8.69 -36.47 -20.83
CA ASP A 101 8.78 -37.18 -19.56
C ASP A 101 8.95 -36.24 -18.35
N ASP A 102 8.64 -36.76 -17.16
CA ASP A 102 8.71 -36.00 -15.91
C ASP A 102 10.11 -35.48 -15.56
N GLU A 103 11.17 -36.18 -15.98
CA GLU A 103 12.54 -35.78 -15.71
C GLU A 103 12.94 -34.56 -16.54
N THR A 104 12.56 -34.55 -17.81
CA THR A 104 12.72 -33.40 -18.70
C THR A 104 12.00 -32.15 -18.15
N ILE A 105 10.77 -32.30 -17.63
CA ILE A 105 10.04 -31.19 -17.00
C ILE A 105 10.74 -30.68 -15.74
N ARG A 106 11.24 -31.58 -14.87
CA ARG A 106 11.97 -31.18 -13.66
C ARG A 106 13.24 -30.40 -13.98
N GLN A 107 13.99 -30.82 -15.00
CA GLN A 107 15.19 -30.12 -15.45
C GLN A 107 14.87 -28.74 -16.00
N LEU A 108 13.84 -28.62 -16.85
CA LEU A 108 13.37 -27.34 -17.36
C LEU A 108 12.92 -26.40 -16.23
N GLN A 109 12.18 -26.92 -15.24
CA GLN A 109 11.78 -26.13 -14.08
C GLN A 109 12.99 -25.60 -13.30
N ALA A 110 14.00 -26.44 -13.05
CA ALA A 110 15.22 -26.03 -12.35
C ALA A 110 15.98 -24.94 -13.12
N MET A 111 16.11 -25.07 -14.45
CA MET A 111 16.68 -24.03 -15.30
C MET A 111 15.91 -22.72 -15.18
N CYS A 112 14.59 -22.74 -15.40
CA CYS A 112 13.74 -21.55 -15.33
C CYS A 112 13.81 -20.86 -13.96
N VAL A 113 13.77 -21.60 -12.86
CA VAL A 113 13.88 -21.02 -11.50
C VAL A 113 15.22 -20.33 -11.28
N ASN A 114 16.32 -20.94 -11.75
CA ASN A 114 17.65 -20.35 -11.62
C ASN A 114 17.78 -19.07 -12.45
N GLU A 115 17.22 -19.04 -13.65
CA GLU A 115 17.23 -17.85 -14.51
C GLU A 115 16.39 -16.72 -13.92
N VAL A 116 15.16 -17.00 -13.50
CA VAL A 116 14.29 -16.01 -12.82
C VAL A 116 14.99 -15.41 -11.59
N ARG A 117 15.75 -16.22 -10.84
CA ARG A 117 16.54 -15.75 -9.70
C ARG A 117 17.69 -14.83 -10.15
N LYS A 118 18.40 -15.16 -11.23
CA LYS A 118 19.50 -14.33 -11.75
C LYS A 118 19.02 -12.96 -12.25
N ILE A 119 17.84 -12.92 -12.88
CA ILE A 119 17.27 -11.70 -13.49
C ILE A 119 16.31 -10.95 -12.56
N ASN A 120 16.26 -11.31 -11.26
CA ASN A 120 15.38 -10.70 -10.25
C ASN A 120 13.90 -10.65 -10.66
N GLY A 121 13.42 -11.70 -11.32
CA GLY A 121 12.01 -11.79 -11.75
C GLY A 121 11.67 -11.11 -13.08
N ILE A 122 12.63 -10.46 -13.74
CA ILE A 122 12.43 -9.82 -15.05
C ILE A 122 12.61 -10.86 -16.16
N ILE A 123 11.53 -11.46 -16.63
CA ILE A 123 11.58 -12.43 -17.73
C ILE A 123 11.40 -11.69 -19.06
N SER A 124 12.35 -11.85 -19.99
CA SER A 124 12.21 -11.42 -21.40
C SER A 124 12.20 -12.64 -22.33
N TYR A 125 11.53 -12.52 -23.48
CA TYR A 125 11.47 -13.60 -24.47
C TYR A 125 12.80 -13.76 -25.20
N GLU A 126 13.51 -12.65 -25.42
CA GLU A 126 14.81 -12.58 -26.05
C GLU A 126 15.84 -13.37 -25.23
N ASP A 127 15.85 -13.18 -23.90
CA ASP A 127 16.76 -13.91 -23.01
C ASP A 127 16.41 -15.40 -22.98
N ALA A 128 15.11 -15.75 -22.94
CA ALA A 128 14.67 -17.13 -22.97
C ALA A 128 15.07 -17.84 -24.27
N PHE A 129 15.00 -17.14 -25.41
CA PHE A 129 15.38 -17.67 -26.72
C PHE A 129 16.88 -17.96 -26.83
N GLU A 130 17.73 -17.05 -26.38
CA GLU A 130 19.19 -17.25 -26.41
C GLU A 130 19.65 -18.43 -25.55
N ILE A 131 18.94 -18.73 -24.46
CA ILE A 131 19.25 -19.87 -23.57
C ILE A 131 18.96 -21.21 -24.24
N GLN A 132 17.86 -21.31 -25.01
CA GLN A 132 17.50 -22.55 -25.71
C GLN A 132 18.45 -22.90 -26.86
N ARG A 133 19.36 -21.98 -27.22
CA ARG A 133 20.37 -22.17 -28.26
C ARG A 133 21.75 -22.56 -27.74
N LYS A 134 21.95 -22.58 -26.42
CA LYS A 134 23.19 -23.03 -25.77
C LYS A 134 23.12 -24.49 -25.41
#